data_AF-A0A3D5SD05-F1
#
_entry.id   AF-A0A3D5SD05-F1
#
_cell.length_a   1.000
_cell.length_b   1.000
_cell.length_c   1.000
_cell.angle_alpha   90.00
_cell.angle_beta   90.00
_cell.angle_gamma   90.00
#
_symmetry.space_group_name_H-M   'P 1'
#
loop_
_entity.id
_entity.type
_entity.pdbx_description
1 polymer ?
#
loop_
_entity_poly.entity_id
_entity_poly.type
_entity_poly.pdbx_seq_one_letter_code
_entity_poly.pdbx_strand_id
1 'polypeptide(L)' 'VEKGVVRIELATAQWRFLPLADGSTEASFEIHMDPNGSIPSWLLNRLILNSPFSTFDNLAKQAAKEKYADAALPF' A
#
# COMPACT_ATOMS: atom_id res chain seq x y z
N VAL A 1 -15.54 5.93 18.21
CA VAL A 1 -15.33 6.45 16.83
C VAL A 1 -14.94 7.91 16.96
N GLU A 2 -13.80 8.30 16.41
CA GLU A 2 -13.32 9.70 16.45
C GLU A 2 -14.24 10.60 15.60
N LYS A 3 -14.43 11.86 15.98
CA LYS A 3 -15.22 12.79 15.16
C LYS A 3 -14.47 13.07 13.85
N GLY A 4 -15.12 12.82 12.71
CA GLY A 4 -14.57 13.12 11.38
C GLY A 4 -13.88 11.96 10.66
N VAL A 5 -13.89 10.74 11.21
CA VAL A 5 -13.39 9.53 10.53
C VAL A 5 -14.52 8.56 10.21
N VAL A 6 -14.47 7.95 9.03
CA VAL A 6 -15.40 6.89 8.61
C VAL A 6 -14.69 5.55 8.70
N ARG A 7 -15.32 4.58 9.40
CA ARG A 7 -14.79 3.22 9.50
C ARG A 7 -15.08 2.47 8.21
N ILE A 8 -14.04 1.91 7.58
CA ILE A 8 -14.21 0.92 6.51
C ILE A 8 -14.70 -0.38 7.15
N GLU A 9 -15.80 -0.94 6.64
CA GLU A 9 -16.40 -2.16 7.19
C GLU A 9 -15.73 -3.42 6.66
N LEU A 10 -15.37 -3.43 5.37
CA LEU A 10 -14.63 -4.52 4.76
C LEU A 10 -13.48 -3.97 3.92
N ALA A 11 -12.27 -4.47 4.17
CA ALA A 11 -11.12 -4.22 3.31
C ALA A 11 -10.27 -5.49 3.24
N THR A 12 -10.09 -6.00 2.03
CA THR A 12 -9.20 -7.12 1.74
C THR A 12 -8.09 -6.58 0.85
N ALA A 13 -6.84 -6.79 1.26
CA ALA A 13 -5.70 -6.36 0.48
C ALA A 13 -4.65 -7.46 0.40
N GLN A 14 -3.95 -7.52 -0.73
CA GLN A 14 -2.88 -8.47 -0.99
C GLN A 14 -1.65 -7.73 -1.48
N TRP A 15 -0.52 -8.04 -0.87
CA TRP A 15 0.80 -7.66 -1.35
C TRP A 15 1.46 -8.85 -2.03
N ARG A 16 2.13 -8.60 -3.14
CA ARG A 16 2.97 -9.59 -3.81
C ARG A 16 4.32 -8.96 -4.14
N PHE A 17 5.37 -9.69 -3.79
CA PHE A 17 6.75 -9.33 -4.09
C PHE A 17 7.36 -10.46 -4.93
N LEU A 18 7.87 -10.11 -6.10
CA LEU A 18 8.49 -11.02 -7.04
C LEU A 18 9.94 -10.60 -7.27
N PRO A 19 10.93 -11.45 -6.95
CA PRO A 19 12.30 -11.16 -7.31
C PRO A 19 12.46 -11.22 -8.83
N LEU A 20 13.18 -10.24 -9.39
CA LEU A 20 13.51 -10.18 -10.81
C LEU A 20 14.98 -10.56 -11.03
N ALA A 21 15.30 -10.94 -12.27
CA ALA A 21 16.63 -11.45 -12.63
C ALA A 21 17.75 -10.40 -12.52
N ASP A 22 17.41 -9.11 -12.57
CA ASP A 22 18.34 -7.99 -12.43
C ASP A 22 18.62 -7.61 -10.97
N GLY A 23 18.10 -8.40 -10.01
CA GLY A 23 18.23 -8.13 -8.58
C GLY A 23 17.22 -7.12 -8.04
N SER A 24 16.34 -6.58 -8.88
CA SER A 24 15.20 -5.77 -8.42
C SER A 24 14.05 -6.66 -7.93
N THR A 25 13.04 -6.03 -7.32
CA THR A 25 11.81 -6.70 -6.87
C THR A 25 10.62 -5.98 -7.45
N GLU A 26 9.78 -6.70 -8.18
CA GLU A 26 8.47 -6.22 -8.58
C GLU A 26 7.53 -6.31 -7.36
N ALA A 27 6.94 -5.18 -6.99
CA ALA A 27 5.97 -5.10 -5.91
C ALA A 27 4.60 -4.74 -6.49
N SER A 28 3.58 -5.54 -6.18
CA SER A 28 2.19 -5.27 -6.55
C SER A 28 1.28 -5.29 -5.32
N PHE A 29 0.25 -4.45 -5.37
CA PHE A 29 -0.71 -4.23 -4.30
C PHE A 29 -2.10 -4.19 -4.90
N GLU A 30 -2.96 -5.09 -4.43
CA GLU A 30 -4.36 -5.15 -4.79
C GLU A 30 -5.20 -4.93 -3.54
N ILE A 31 -6.21 -4.07 -3.63
CA ILE A 31 -7.13 -3.79 -2.52
C ILE A 31 -8.56 -3.75 -3.01
N HIS A 32 -9.42 -4.46 -2.30
CA HIS A 32 -10.87 -4.38 -2.41
C HIS A 32 -11.42 -3.82 -1.10
N MET A 33 -12.14 -2.70 -1.15
CA MET A 33 -12.72 -2.07 0.03
C MET A 33 -14.20 -1.73 -0.18
N ASP A 34 -15.01 -2.04 0.82
CA ASP A 34 -16.41 -1.65 0.90
C ASP A 34 -16.62 -0.72 2.11
N PRO A 35 -16.91 0.57 1.88
CA PRO A 35 -17.20 1.54 2.93
C PRO A 35 -18.69 1.61 3.33
N ASN A 36 -19.54 0.67 2.91
CA ASN A 36 -20.97 0.57 3.24
C ASN A 36 -21.76 1.88 3.00
N GLY A 37 -21.67 2.39 1.76
CA GLY A 37 -22.51 3.48 1.24
C GLY A 37 -22.33 4.88 1.84
N SER A 38 -21.60 5.01 2.96
CA SER A 38 -21.45 6.29 3.68
C SER A 38 -20.34 7.19 3.13
N ILE A 39 -19.50 6.66 2.24
CA ILE A 39 -18.42 7.40 1.59
C ILE A 39 -18.87 7.82 0.18
N PRO A 40 -18.90 9.13 -0.12
CA PRO A 40 -19.19 9.59 -1.47
C PRO A 40 -18.19 9.03 -2.49
N SER A 41 -18.67 8.63 -3.66
CA SER A 41 -17.83 8.05 -4.72
C SER A 41 -16.67 8.97 -5.13
N TRP A 42 -16.84 10.30 -5.02
CA TRP A 42 -15.77 11.27 -5.28
C TRP A 42 -14.59 11.15 -4.29
N LEU A 43 -14.85 10.80 -3.02
CA LEU A 43 -13.81 10.62 -2.00
C LEU A 43 -13.07 9.29 -2.20
N LEU A 44 -13.82 8.24 -2.53
CA LEU A 44 -13.26 6.93 -2.86
C LEU A 44 -12.33 7.01 -4.09
N ASN A 45 -12.77 7.71 -5.15
CA ASN A 45 -11.98 7.90 -6.36
C ASN A 45 -10.67 8.67 -6.10
N ARG A 46 -10.68 9.67 -5.21
CA ARG A 46 -9.47 10.43 -4.85
C ARG A 46 -8.47 9.59 -4.07
N LEU A 47 -8.94 8.70 -3.19
CA LEU A 47 -8.09 7.78 -2.43
C LEU A 47 -7.43 6.73 -3.32
N ILE A 48 -8.18 6.16 -4.27
CA ILE A 48 -7.70 5.08 -5.13
C ILE A 48 -6.64 5.56 -6.14
N LEU A 49 -6.74 6.80 -6.64
CA LEU A 49 -5.87 7.24 -7.75
C LEU A 49 -4.47 7.68 -7.32
N ASN A 50 -4.30 8.32 -6.15
CA ASN A 50 -3.01 8.90 -5.75
C ASN A 50 -2.27 8.08 -4.67
N SER A 51 -3.02 7.39 -3.81
CA SER A 51 -2.44 6.71 -2.65
C SER A 51 -1.52 5.54 -3.06
N PRO A 52 -1.86 4.69 -4.04
CA PRO A 52 -0.99 3.57 -4.43
C PRO A 52 0.37 4.04 -4.94
N PHE A 53 0.40 5.05 -5.82
CA PHE A 53 1.66 5.59 -6.35
C PHE A 53 2.56 6.13 -5.23
N SER A 54 2.01 6.99 -4.37
CA SER A 54 2.78 7.53 -3.24
C SER A 54 3.21 6.46 -2.23
N THR A 55 2.43 5.39 -2.09
CA THR A 55 2.79 4.24 -1.24
C THR A 55 3.98 3.49 -1.81
N PHE A 56 3.99 3.20 -3.12
CA PHE A 56 5.13 2.53 -3.77
C PHE A 56 6.38 3.41 -3.81
N ASP A 57 6.25 4.70 -4.09
CA ASP A 57 7.38 5.65 -4.04
C ASP A 57 8.00 5.70 -2.63
N ASN A 58 7.18 5.81 -1.60
CA ASN A 58 7.66 5.78 -0.22
C ASN A 58 8.23 4.42 0.16
N LEU A 59 7.65 3.31 -0.30
CA LEU A 59 8.18 1.98 -0.07
C LEU A 59 9.57 1.82 -0.68
N ALA A 60 9.77 2.26 -1.92
CA ALA A 60 11.07 2.27 -2.59
C ALA A 60 12.10 3.11 -1.79
N LYS A 61 11.69 4.30 -1.32
CA LYS A 61 12.55 5.14 -0.45
C LYS A 61 12.88 4.48 0.89
N GLN A 62 11.95 3.72 1.49
CA GLN A 62 12.23 2.98 2.72
C GLN A 62 13.21 1.84 2.45
N ALA A 63 13.00 1.06 1.39
CA ALA A 63 13.85 -0.06 1.01
C ALA A 63 15.30 0.37 0.68
N ALA A 64 15.47 1.56 0.10
CA ALA A 64 16.79 2.11 -0.24
C ALA A 64 17.59 2.66 0.96
N LYS A 65 17.05 2.62 2.19
CA LYS A 65 17.79 3.10 3.37
C LYS A 65 18.98 2.19 3.66
N GLU A 66 20.13 2.79 4.00
CA GLU A 66 21.40 2.08 4.26
C GLU A 66 21.27 0.91 5.23
N LYS A 67 20.43 1.04 6.26
CA LYS A 67 20.17 -0.02 7.24
C LYS A 67 19.59 -1.32 6.64
N TYR A 68 19.17 -1.31 5.37
CA TYR A 68 18.64 -2.46 4.65
C TYR A 68 19.55 -2.94 3.50
N ALA A 69 20.60 -2.20 3.14
CA ALA A 69 21.43 -2.50 1.97
C ALA A 69 22.12 -3.87 2.07
N ASP A 70 22.65 -4.19 3.26
CA ASP A 70 23.35 -5.45 3.56
C ASP A 70 22.74 -6.15 4.78
N ALA A 71 21.45 -5.93 5.04
CA ALA A 71 20.80 -6.47 6.22
C ALA A 71 20.71 -8.00 6.16
N ALA A 72 21.45 -8.67 7.04
CA ALA A 72 21.23 -10.08 7.35
C ALA A 72 20.07 -10.18 8.34
N LEU A 73 18.90 -10.62 7.84
CA LEU A 73 17.71 -10.80 8.67
C LEU A 73 17.65 -12.24 9.18
N PRO A 74 17.24 -12.47 10.44
CA PRO A 74 17.37 -13.76 11.11
C PRO A 74 16.21 -14.73 10.80
N PHE A 75 15.77 -14.78 9.55
CA PHE A 75 14.69 -15.68 9.11
C PHE A 75 15.18 -16.69 8.07
#